data_AF-A0A832IQ87-F1
#
_entry.id   AF-A0A832IQ87-F1
#
_cell.length_a   1.000
_cell.length_b   1.000
_cell.length_c   1.000
_cell.angle_alpha   90.00
_cell.angle_beta   90.00
_cell.angle_gamma   90.00
#
_symmetry.space_group_name_H-M   'P 1'
#
loop_
_entity.id
_entity.type
_entity.pdbx_description
1 polymer ?
#
loop_
_entity_poly.entity_id
_entity_poly.type
_entity_poly.pdbx_seq_one_letter_code
_entity_poly.pdbx_strand_id
1 'polypeptide(L)' 'MSKEGKDGVWKFYSVDREAMNIKFVGRRCPRCGAFMGYHKNGRKRWHCGQCNFTEYI' A
#
# COMPACT_ATOMS: atom_id res chain seq x y z
N MET A 1 0.51 13.66 -21.73
CA MET A 1 0.58 12.65 -20.65
C MET A 1 1.09 13.35 -19.41
N SER A 2 0.17 13.76 -18.53
CA SER A 2 0.45 14.63 -17.39
C SER A 2 1.39 13.93 -16.41
N LYS A 3 2.51 14.56 -16.06
CA LYS A 3 3.38 14.12 -14.97
C LYS A 3 2.64 14.34 -13.65
N GLU A 4 1.82 13.38 -13.25
CA GLU A 4 1.21 13.35 -11.93
C GLU A 4 2.32 13.40 -10.87
N GLY A 5 2.17 14.30 -9.90
CA GLY A 5 3.14 14.55 -8.85
C GLY A 5 3.54 13.24 -8.18
N LYS A 6 4.84 12.97 -8.09
CA LYS A 6 5.37 11.77 -7.45
C LYS A 6 5.07 11.83 -5.96
N ASP A 7 3.94 11.26 -5.56
CA ASP A 7 3.67 11.01 -4.15
C ASP A 7 4.78 10.12 -3.59
N GLY A 8 5.42 10.62 -2.53
CA GLY A 8 6.52 9.95 -1.88
C GLY A 8 6.11 8.69 -1.14
N VAL A 9 6.98 7.67 -1.18
CA VAL A 9 6.79 6.38 -0.49
C VAL A 9 6.65 6.55 1.03
N TRP A 10 7.18 7.64 1.61
CA TRP A 10 7.10 7.94 3.05
C TRP A 10 5.67 8.07 3.58
N LYS A 11 4.68 8.36 2.73
CA LYS A 11 3.27 8.46 3.14
C LYS A 11 2.68 7.13 3.62
N PHE A 12 3.29 6.00 3.26
CA PHE A 12 2.82 4.67 3.67
C PHE A 12 3.39 4.20 5.01
N TYR A 13 4.21 5.01 5.67
CA TYR A 13 4.80 4.69 6.97
C TYR A 13 4.33 5.72 8.00
N SER A 14 3.70 5.26 9.07
CA SER A 14 3.47 6.09 10.25
C SER A 14 4.66 5.95 11.20
N VAL A 15 5.16 7.07 11.68
CA VAL A 15 6.22 7.11 12.69
C VAL A 15 5.57 7.43 14.03
N ASP A 16 5.60 6.47 14.94
CA ASP A 16 5.26 6.67 16.34
C ASP A 16 6.53 7.16 17.05
N ARG A 17 6.54 8.44 17.44
CA ARG A 17 7.72 9.08 18.05
C ARG A 17 7.88 8.72 19.52
N GLU A 18 6.81 8.32 20.19
CA GLU A 18 6.84 7.95 21.60
C GLU A 18 7.40 6.54 21.78
N ALA A 19 6.96 5.62 20.92
CA ALA A 19 7.43 4.24 20.95
C ALA A 19 8.67 3.98 20.07
N MET A 20 9.21 5.01 19.40
CA MET A 20 10.28 4.90 18.38
C MET A 20 9.99 3.78 17.35
N ASN A 21 8.75 3.63 16.92
CA ASN A 21 8.32 2.55 16.03
C ASN A 21 7.82 3.06 14.69
N ILE A 22 8.27 2.41 13.61
CA ILE A 22 7.82 2.69 12.25
C ILE A 22 6.82 1.61 11.84
N LYS A 23 5.55 1.98 11.66
CA LYS A 23 4.50 1.05 11.22
C LYS A 23 4.11 1.34 9.78
N PHE A 24 4.09 0.30 8.96
CA PHE A 24 3.52 0.40 7.62
C PHE A 24 1.98 0.39 7.72
N VAL A 25 1.34 1.42 7.17
CA VAL A 25 -0.14 1.58 7.23
C VAL A 25 -0.88 0.90 6.09
N GLY A 26 -0.17 0.35 5.11
CA GLY A 26 -0.78 -0.42 4.02
C GLY A 26 -0.97 -1.90 4.36
N ARG A 27 -1.40 -2.68 3.36
CA ARG A 27 -1.59 -4.12 3.48
C ARG A 27 -0.44 -4.91 2.84
N ARG A 28 0.00 -5.98 3.51
CA ARG A 28 0.93 -6.97 2.94
C ARG A 28 0.17 -8.12 2.29
N CYS A 29 0.71 -8.63 1.18
CA CYS A 29 0.13 -9.77 0.47
C CYS A 29 0.27 -11.04 1.30
N PRO A 30 -0.82 -11.83 1.49
CA PRO A 30 -0.76 -13.07 2.24
C PRO A 30 0.05 -14.17 1.55
N ARG A 31 0.30 -14.06 0.23
CA ARG A 31 1.03 -15.08 -0.54
C ARG A 31 2.54 -14.82 -0.62
N CYS A 32 2.94 -13.57 -0.86
CA CYS A 32 4.35 -13.22 -1.10
C CYS A 32 4.93 -12.19 -0.15
N GLY A 33 4.15 -11.63 0.78
CA GLY A 33 4.60 -10.61 1.73
C GLY A 33 4.83 -9.22 1.12
N ALA A 34 4.73 -9.06 -0.19
CA ALA A 34 4.91 -7.77 -0.86
C ALA A 34 3.81 -6.76 -0.50
N PHE A 35 4.09 -5.47 -0.67
CA PHE A 35 3.11 -4.41 -0.45
C PHE A 35 2.01 -4.45 -1.50
N MET A 36 0.76 -4.35 -1.05
CA MET A 36 -0.40 -4.30 -1.93
C MET A 36 -0.84 -2.86 -2.17
N GLY A 37 -1.25 -2.57 -3.41
CA GLY A 37 -1.88 -1.32 -3.78
C GLY A 37 -3.37 -1.36 -3.47
N TYR A 38 -3.88 -0.32 -2.81
CA TYR A 38 -5.31 -0.17 -2.57
C TYR A 38 -5.93 0.67 -3.68
N HIS A 39 -6.83 0.08 -4.46
CA HIS A 39 -7.58 0.77 -5.49
C HIS A 39 -8.95 1.16 -4.95
N LYS A 40 -9.19 2.46 -4.83
CA LYS A 40 -10.48 3.04 -4.41
C LYS A 40 -11.46 3.24 -5.56
N ASN A 41 -10.95 3.33 -6.80
CA ASN A 41 -11.76 3.63 -7.97
C ASN A 41 -12.53 2.37 -8.39
N GLY A 42 -13.86 2.43 -8.28
CA GLY A 42 -14.76 1.31 -8.55
C GLY A 42 -14.94 0.40 -7.34
N ARG A 43 -14.79 -0.93 -7.54
CA ARG A 43 -14.84 -1.90 -6.43
C ARG A 43 -13.54 -1.83 -5.65
N LYS A 44 -13.63 -1.49 -4.36
CA LYS A 44 -12.48 -1.42 -3.45
C LYS A 44 -11.73 -2.76 -3.50
N ARG A 45 -10.44 -2.69 -3.81
CA ARG A 45 -9.61 -3.90 -3.92
C ARG A 45 -8.18 -3.65 -3.49
N TRP A 46 -7.59 -4.68 -2.93
CA TRP A 46 -6.15 -4.79 -2.77
C TRP A 46 -5.61 -5.59 -3.94
N HIS A 47 -4.65 -5.01 -4.65
CA HIS A 47 -3.95 -5.67 -5.75
C HIS A 47 -2.47 -5.80 -5.40
N CYS A 48 -1.92 -7.01 -5.48
CA CYS A 48 -0.50 -7.27 -5.35
C CYS A 48 0.15 -7.23 -6.74
N GLY A 49 1.03 -6.25 -6.97
CA GLY A 49 1.75 -6.13 -8.25
C GLY A 49 2.81 -7.22 -8.50
N GLN A 50 3.17 -8.04 -7.50
CA GLN A 50 4.22 -9.04 -7.63
C GLN A 50 3.68 -10.43 -7.99
N CYS A 51 2.60 -10.87 -7.34
CA CYS A 51 1.99 -12.18 -7.61
C CYS A 51 0.61 -12.08 -8.28
N ASN A 52 0.20 -10.89 -8.73
CA ASN A 52 -1.12 -10.60 -9.32
C ASN A 52 -2.31 -11.07 -8.44
N PHE A 53 -2.11 -11.15 -7.13
CA PHE A 53 -3.19 -11.46 -6.20
C PHE A 53 -4.12 -10.26 -6.09
N THR A 54 -5.42 -10.48 -6.29
CA THR A 54 -6.43 -9.46 -6.06
C THR A 54 -7.38 -9.91 -4.98
N GLU A 55 -7.59 -9.06 -3.99
CA GLU A 55 -8.60 -9.27 -2.96
C GLU A 55 -9.57 -8.10 -2.97
N TYR A 56 -10.85 -8.40 -3.10
CA TYR A 56 -11.91 -7.39 -3.12
C TYR A 56 -12.44 -7.19 -1.70
N ILE A 57 -12.68 -5.93 -1.32
CA ILE A 57 -13.29 -5.52 -0.05
C ILE A 57 -14.63 -4.85 -0.34
#